data_AF-A0A517U649-F1
#
_entry.id   AF-A0A517U649-F1
#
_cell.length_a   1.000
_cell.length_b   1.000
_cell.length_c   1.000
_cell.angle_alpha   90.00
_cell.angle_beta   90.00
_cell.angle_gamma   90.00
#
_symmetry.space_group_name_H-M   'P 1'
#
loop_
_entity.id
_entity.type
_entity.pdbx_description
1 polymer ?
#
loop_
_entity_poly.entity_id
_entity_poly.type
_entity_poly.pdbx_seq_one_letter_code
_entity_poly.pdbx_strand_id
1 'polypeptide(L)'
;MQISGRLVIVAMFVLAISMAAGAWLYQYSYSRRSAEFWGESSRLIGKSPELQFLVLESTPAEGDASGDDPTNAVAGRPVTDYHDLRNEKGLIHLRHVFIQDDNFSWGARQVEPAASTRDWAYALRFVEGPSEQVVLLGRDFKVLGKLSTDGKQVDVLPCPRIATPLQRYLTDVGALKPKAKSDAEPTVAAESAAR
;
A
#
# COMPACT_ATOMS: atom_id res chain seq x y z
N MET A 1 -17.82 -54.72 16.16
CA MET A 1 -18.22 -53.42 16.74
C MET A 1 -19.15 -52.73 15.76
N GLN A 2 -20.46 -52.64 16.05
CA GLN A 2 -21.36 -51.83 15.25
C GLN A 2 -21.17 -50.36 15.65
N ILE A 3 -20.63 -49.55 14.74
CA ILE A 3 -20.50 -48.12 14.96
C ILE A 3 -21.92 -47.54 14.88
N SER A 4 -22.42 -47.04 16.02
CA SER A 4 -23.72 -46.38 16.09
C SER A 4 -23.70 -45.12 15.21
N GLY A 5 -24.69 -44.95 14.33
CA GLY A 5 -24.78 -43.77 13.44
C GLY A 5 -24.79 -42.44 14.21
N ARG A 6 -25.26 -42.44 15.46
CA ARG A 6 -25.17 -41.28 16.36
C ARG A 6 -23.72 -40.84 16.61
N LEU A 7 -22.79 -41.79 16.74
CA LEU A 7 -21.38 -41.52 17.00
C LEU A 7 -20.71 -40.89 15.78
N VAL A 8 -21.07 -41.31 14.57
CA VAL A 8 -20.61 -40.70 13.32
C VAL A 8 -21.07 -39.24 13.22
N ILE A 9 -22.35 -38.97 13.50
CA ILE A 9 -22.90 -37.61 13.47
C ILE A 9 -22.16 -36.71 14.45
N VAL A 10 -21.94 -37.16 15.70
CA VAL A 10 -21.20 -36.39 16.70
C VAL A 10 -19.76 -36.11 16.24
N ALA A 11 -19.06 -37.11 15.69
CA ALA A 11 -17.70 -36.92 15.18
C ALA A 11 -17.62 -35.88 14.05
N MET A 12 -18.59 -35.89 13.13
CA MET A 12 -18.66 -34.90 12.05
C MET A 12 -18.88 -33.49 12.58
N PHE A 13 -19.76 -33.30 13.57
CA PHE A 13 -19.97 -31.98 14.18
C PHE A 13 -18.72 -31.46 14.89
N VAL A 14 -18.01 -32.32 15.64
CA VAL A 14 -16.77 -31.94 16.31
C VAL A 14 -15.70 -31.53 15.29
N LEU A 15 -15.56 -32.27 14.19
CA LEU A 15 -14.63 -31.93 13.12
C LEU A 15 -14.99 -30.58 12.47
N ALA A 16 -16.26 -30.37 12.16
CA ALA A 16 -16.74 -29.12 11.57
C ALA A 16 -16.49 -27.91 12.47
N ILE A 17 -16.78 -28.03 13.78
CA ILE A 17 -16.50 -26.97 14.76
C ILE A 17 -15.00 -26.70 14.87
N SER A 18 -14.17 -27.75 14.88
CA SER A 18 -12.72 -27.61 14.95
C SER A 18 -12.15 -26.88 13.73
N MET A 19 -12.64 -27.21 12.53
CA MET A 19 -12.27 -26.51 11.29
C MET A 19 -12.73 -25.05 11.29
N ALA A 20 -13.96 -24.78 11.74
CA ALA A 20 -14.49 -23.43 11.84
C ALA A 20 -13.69 -22.56 12.83
N ALA A 21 -13.37 -23.10 14.01
CA ALA A 21 -12.54 -22.42 14.99
C ALA A 21 -11.11 -22.17 14.46
N GLY A 22 -10.52 -23.15 13.77
CA GLY A 22 -9.21 -23.01 13.13
C GLY A 22 -9.20 -21.90 12.07
N ALA A 23 -10.21 -21.85 11.20
CA ALA A 23 -10.36 -20.81 10.19
C ALA A 23 -10.53 -19.42 10.82
N TRP A 24 -11.31 -19.32 11.90
CA TRP A 24 -11.50 -18.06 12.63
C TRP A 24 -10.18 -17.56 13.23
N LEU A 25 -9.45 -18.43 13.94
CA LEU A 25 -8.18 -18.06 14.57
C LEU A 25 -7.14 -17.63 13.53
N TYR A 26 -7.08 -18.34 12.40
CA TYR A 26 -6.22 -17.99 11.28
C TYR A 26 -6.56 -16.59 10.74
N GLN A 27 -7.83 -16.35 10.41
CA GLN A 27 -8.28 -15.06 9.88
C GLN A 27 -8.04 -13.91 10.87
N TYR A 28 -8.27 -14.16 12.16
CA TYR A 28 -8.00 -13.17 13.21
C TYR A 28 -6.52 -12.82 13.28
N SER A 29 -5.62 -13.80 13.17
CA SER A 29 -4.17 -13.54 13.17
C SER A 29 -3.66 -12.85 11.90
N TYR A 30 -4.40 -12.97 10.79
CA TYR A 30 -3.97 -12.54 9.46
C TYR A 30 -4.09 -11.03 9.21
N SER A 31 -5.00 -10.34 9.90
CA SER A 31 -5.29 -8.92 9.67
C SER A 31 -5.39 -8.09 10.96
N ARG A 32 -4.88 -8.60 12.09
CA ARG A 32 -5.03 -7.90 13.37
C ARG A 32 -4.17 -6.65 13.42
N ARG A 33 -2.91 -6.77 13.03
CA ARG A 33 -1.94 -5.67 13.13
C ARG A 33 -2.25 -4.57 12.13
N SER A 34 -2.72 -4.93 10.93
CA SER A 34 -3.20 -3.97 9.93
C SER A 34 -4.44 -3.24 10.42
N ALA A 35 -5.42 -3.95 11.01
CA ALA A 35 -6.60 -3.32 11.58
C ALA A 35 -6.24 -2.33 12.70
N GLU A 36 -5.33 -2.71 13.61
CA GLU A 36 -4.81 -1.83 14.67
C GLU A 36 -4.04 -0.63 14.11
N PHE A 37 -3.21 -0.84 13.08
CA PHE A 37 -2.41 0.20 12.45
C PHE A 37 -3.26 1.25 11.72
N TRP A 38 -4.25 0.79 10.96
CA TRP A 38 -5.15 1.67 10.23
C TRP A 38 -6.18 2.32 11.15
N GLY A 39 -6.63 1.62 12.18
CA GLY A 39 -7.64 2.11 13.12
C GLY A 39 -8.96 2.41 12.40
N GLU A 40 -9.52 3.59 12.66
CA GLU A 40 -10.77 4.05 12.02
C GLU A 40 -10.65 4.14 10.49
N SER A 41 -9.46 4.45 9.97
CA SER A 41 -9.18 4.54 8.54
C SER A 41 -9.16 3.18 7.81
N SER A 42 -9.22 2.06 8.54
CA SER A 42 -9.28 0.72 7.93
C SER A 42 -10.48 0.56 7.00
N ARG A 43 -11.63 1.15 7.38
CA ARG A 43 -12.83 1.17 6.55
C ARG A 43 -12.59 1.95 5.27
N LEU A 44 -11.94 3.11 5.34
CA LEU A 44 -11.65 3.95 4.17
C LEU A 44 -10.76 3.19 3.18
N ILE A 45 -9.70 2.55 3.66
CA ILE A 45 -8.79 1.79 2.80
C ILE A 45 -9.49 0.59 2.15
N GLY A 46 -10.35 -0.10 2.90
CA GLY A 46 -11.10 -1.24 2.37
C GLY A 46 -12.25 -0.86 1.44
N LYS A 47 -12.95 0.25 1.69
CA LYS A 47 -14.27 0.52 1.12
C LYS A 47 -14.51 1.95 0.61
N SER A 48 -13.53 2.85 0.62
CA SER A 48 -13.73 4.21 0.10
C SER A 48 -14.28 4.17 -1.33
N PRO A 49 -15.27 5.00 -1.68
CA PRO A 49 -15.74 5.12 -3.06
C PRO A 49 -14.70 5.80 -3.94
N GLU A 50 -13.84 6.65 -3.38
CA GLU A 50 -12.83 7.39 -4.12
C GLU A 50 -11.42 6.92 -3.74
N LEU A 51 -10.62 6.66 -4.76
CA LEU A 51 -9.19 6.38 -4.63
C LEU A 51 -8.44 7.12 -5.73
N GLN A 52 -7.49 7.94 -5.33
CA GLN A 52 -6.61 8.67 -6.22
C GLN A 52 -5.17 8.22 -5.99
N PHE A 53 -4.42 8.05 -7.06
CA PHE A 53 -2.97 7.90 -7.05
C PHE A 53 -2.34 9.24 -7.44
N LEU A 54 -1.44 9.73 -6.61
CA LEU A 54 -0.80 11.03 -6.73
C LEU A 54 0.70 10.84 -6.91
N VAL A 55 1.29 11.57 -7.84
CA VAL A 55 2.75 11.66 -7.98
C VAL A 55 3.21 12.92 -7.26
N LEU A 56 4.18 12.77 -6.37
CA LEU A 56 4.69 13.84 -5.52
C LEU A 56 6.06 14.30 -5.98
N GLU A 57 6.37 15.57 -5.75
CA GLU A 57 7.72 16.07 -5.90
C GLU A 57 8.66 15.57 -4.79
N SER A 58 9.91 15.28 -5.16
CA SER A 58 10.91 14.68 -4.27
C SER A 58 11.40 15.62 -3.16
N THR A 59 11.22 16.92 -3.33
CA THR A 59 11.60 17.94 -2.36
C THR A 59 10.34 18.52 -1.70
N PRO A 60 10.27 18.56 -0.36
CA PRO A 60 9.28 19.39 0.32
C PRO A 60 9.43 20.83 -0.18
N ALA A 61 8.31 21.53 -0.39
CA ALA A 61 8.38 22.92 -0.81
C ALA A 61 9.00 23.77 0.33
N GLU A 62 10.13 24.42 0.07
CA GLU A 62 10.71 25.42 0.98
C GLU A 62 9.94 26.73 0.83
N GLY A 63 9.01 26.99 1.75
CA GLY A 63 8.28 28.26 1.84
C GLY A 63 6.78 28.13 1.62
N ASP A 64 6.03 29.04 2.26
CA ASP A 64 4.57 29.16 2.18
C ASP A 64 4.10 28.93 0.75
N ALA A 65 3.29 27.88 0.58
CA ALA A 65 2.65 27.49 -0.67
C ALA A 65 1.88 28.67 -1.27
N SER A 66 2.58 29.52 -2.00
CA SER A 66 2.09 30.72 -2.67
C SER A 66 1.83 30.45 -4.15
N GLY A 67 1.39 29.23 -4.45
CA GLY A 67 0.82 28.83 -5.73
C GLY A 67 -0.60 28.37 -5.49
N ASP A 68 -1.55 29.32 -5.59
CA ASP A 68 -3.02 29.30 -5.80
C ASP A 68 -3.92 28.10 -5.41
N ASP A 69 -3.43 26.98 -4.90
CA ASP A 69 -4.24 25.84 -4.50
C ASP A 69 -3.58 25.01 -3.37
N PRO A 70 -3.74 25.38 -2.09
CA PRO A 70 -3.23 24.61 -0.95
C PRO A 70 -3.83 23.19 -0.86
N THR A 71 -4.87 22.90 -1.65
CA THR A 71 -5.50 21.59 -1.77
C THR A 71 -4.67 20.59 -2.60
N ASN A 72 -3.62 21.06 -3.30
CA ASN A 72 -2.80 20.25 -4.19
C ASN A 72 -1.42 19.84 -3.62
N ALA A 73 -1.24 19.93 -2.29
CA ALA A 73 -0.06 19.44 -1.61
C ALA A 73 -0.38 18.30 -0.64
N VAL A 74 0.53 17.34 -0.50
CA VAL A 74 0.41 16.18 0.39
C VAL A 74 1.70 16.05 1.20
N ALA A 75 1.58 16.05 2.53
CA ALA A 75 2.74 15.98 3.45
C ALA A 75 3.82 17.04 3.15
N GLY A 76 3.41 18.27 2.79
CA GLY A 76 4.32 19.37 2.45
C GLY A 76 4.98 19.27 1.07
N ARG A 77 4.52 18.33 0.22
CA ARG A 77 5.03 18.12 -1.14
C ARG A 77 3.95 18.47 -2.17
N PRO A 78 4.28 19.22 -3.22
CA PRO A 78 3.33 19.49 -4.29
C PRO A 78 3.03 18.21 -5.08
N VAL A 79 1.77 18.06 -5.51
CA VAL A 79 1.32 16.99 -6.39
C VAL A 79 1.59 17.40 -7.83
N THR A 80 2.40 16.62 -8.55
CA THR A 80 2.78 16.90 -9.93
C THR A 80 1.86 16.24 -10.96
N ASP A 81 1.24 15.11 -10.58
CA ASP A 81 0.34 14.35 -11.44
C ASP A 81 -0.68 13.61 -10.58
N TYR A 82 -1.87 13.34 -11.13
CA TYR A 82 -2.91 12.58 -10.44
C TYR A 82 -3.58 11.60 -11.39
N HIS A 83 -3.96 10.45 -10.85
CA HIS A 83 -4.64 9.39 -11.57
C HIS A 83 -5.79 8.85 -10.72
N ASP A 84 -6.98 8.85 -11.29
CA ASP A 84 -8.19 8.36 -10.62
C ASP A 84 -8.32 6.84 -10.80
N LEU A 85 -8.34 6.10 -9.68
CA LEU A 85 -8.42 4.64 -9.67
C LEU A 85 -9.83 4.10 -9.41
N ARG A 86 -10.88 4.95 -9.36
CA ARG A 86 -12.25 4.56 -8.97
C ARG A 86 -12.84 3.41 -9.82
N ASN A 87 -12.57 3.40 -11.11
CA ASN A 87 -13.15 2.44 -12.06
C ASN A 87 -12.15 1.39 -12.55
N GLU A 88 -10.95 1.36 -11.98
CA GLU A 88 -9.90 0.47 -12.45
C GLU A 88 -10.14 -0.98 -12.00
N LYS A 89 -9.91 -1.91 -12.92
CA LYS A 89 -9.99 -3.34 -12.61
C LYS A 89 -8.91 -3.68 -11.58
N GLY A 90 -9.20 -4.60 -10.67
CA GLY A 90 -8.22 -5.05 -9.68
C GLY A 90 -8.08 -4.16 -8.44
N LEU A 91 -8.86 -3.08 -8.32
CA LEU A 91 -8.89 -2.21 -7.14
C LEU A 91 -9.10 -2.99 -5.82
N ILE A 92 -9.93 -4.04 -5.87
CA ILE A 92 -10.16 -4.93 -4.72
C ILE A 92 -8.85 -5.59 -4.26
N HIS A 93 -8.03 -6.06 -5.20
CA HIS A 93 -6.73 -6.69 -4.88
C HIS A 93 -5.76 -5.66 -4.33
N LEU A 94 -5.71 -4.46 -4.91
CA LEU A 94 -4.89 -3.35 -4.41
C LEU A 94 -5.22 -3.05 -2.94
N ARG A 95 -6.51 -2.95 -2.60
CA ARG A 95 -6.95 -2.70 -1.21
C ARG A 95 -6.59 -3.85 -0.28
N HIS A 96 -6.71 -5.07 -0.77
CA HIS A 96 -6.40 -6.25 0.00
C HIS A 96 -4.92 -6.28 0.43
N VAL A 97 -4.01 -5.76 -0.39
CA VAL A 97 -2.58 -5.67 -0.06
C VAL A 97 -2.33 -4.83 1.21
N PHE A 98 -3.14 -3.81 1.48
CA PHE A 98 -2.96 -2.96 2.66
C PHE A 98 -3.49 -3.58 3.96
N ILE A 99 -4.32 -4.61 3.90
CA ILE A 99 -4.95 -5.23 5.08
C ILE A 99 -4.30 -6.56 5.50
N GLN A 100 -3.35 -7.09 4.71
CA GLN A 100 -2.65 -8.33 5.05
C GLN A 100 -1.44 -8.04 5.93
N ASP A 101 -1.37 -8.66 7.12
CA ASP A 101 -0.27 -8.42 8.06
C ASP A 101 1.08 -8.86 7.50
N ASP A 102 1.10 -9.93 6.71
CA ASP A 102 2.31 -10.51 6.12
C ASP A 102 3.05 -9.59 5.15
N ASN A 103 2.38 -8.53 4.68
CA ASN A 103 2.95 -7.57 3.75
C ASN A 103 3.89 -6.58 4.42
N PHE A 104 3.86 -6.49 5.75
CA PHE A 104 4.52 -5.44 6.52
C PHE A 104 5.55 -5.99 7.50
N SER A 105 6.63 -5.22 7.68
CA SER A 105 7.64 -5.47 8.70
C SER A 105 7.28 -4.71 9.99
N TRP A 106 6.32 -5.24 10.74
CA TRP A 106 5.77 -4.61 11.95
C TRP A 106 6.80 -4.23 13.01
N GLY A 107 7.89 -5.00 13.13
CA GLY A 107 8.98 -4.72 14.08
C GLY A 107 9.88 -3.53 13.69
N ALA A 108 9.73 -3.01 12.47
CA ALA A 108 10.48 -1.87 11.95
C ALA A 108 9.60 -0.64 11.75
N ARG A 109 8.43 -0.58 12.40
CA ARG A 109 7.55 0.60 12.39
C ARG A 109 8.26 1.79 13.06
N GLN A 110 8.15 2.95 12.44
CA GLN A 110 8.72 4.21 12.93
C GLN A 110 7.70 5.34 12.77
N VAL A 111 7.80 6.37 13.59
CA VAL A 111 6.99 7.59 13.43
C VAL A 111 7.94 8.73 13.07
N GLU A 112 7.66 9.41 11.97
CA GLU A 112 8.47 10.50 11.45
C GLU A 112 7.60 11.76 11.25
N PRO A 113 8.18 12.97 11.31
CA PRO A 113 7.48 14.17 10.87
C PRO A 113 7.10 14.09 9.39
N ALA A 114 5.95 14.67 9.01
CA ALA A 114 5.52 14.73 7.60
C ALA A 114 6.53 15.47 6.71
N ALA A 115 7.17 16.50 7.25
CA ALA A 115 8.25 17.24 6.60
C ALA A 115 9.62 16.51 6.63
N SER A 116 9.64 15.18 6.82
CA SER A 116 10.88 14.40 6.81
C SER A 116 11.57 14.44 5.45
N THR A 117 12.89 14.25 5.47
CA THR A 117 13.75 14.17 4.27
C THR A 117 13.56 12.88 3.46
N ARG A 118 12.62 12.02 3.85
CA ARG A 118 12.35 10.75 3.17
C ARG A 118 11.75 11.02 1.79
N ASP A 119 12.26 10.36 0.74
CA ASP A 119 11.84 10.54 -0.66
C ASP A 119 10.48 9.86 -0.93
N TRP A 120 9.41 10.48 -0.43
CA TRP A 120 8.03 10.13 -0.78
C TRP A 120 7.78 10.60 -2.21
N ALA A 121 7.70 9.65 -3.13
CA ALA A 121 7.49 9.92 -4.56
C ALA A 121 6.03 9.78 -4.97
N TYR A 122 5.22 9.06 -4.20
CA TYR A 122 3.83 8.79 -4.53
C TYR A 122 2.94 8.84 -3.29
N ALA A 123 1.65 9.07 -3.50
CA ALA A 123 0.62 8.94 -2.49
C ALA A 123 -0.64 8.27 -3.04
N LEU A 124 -1.34 7.52 -2.19
CA LEU A 124 -2.68 7.04 -2.41
C LEU A 124 -3.62 7.79 -1.46
N ARG A 125 -4.62 8.45 -2.02
CA ARG A 125 -5.61 9.23 -1.28
C ARG A 125 -6.96 8.51 -1.33
N PHE A 126 -7.44 8.08 -0.18
CA PHE A 126 -8.74 7.42 0.02
C PHE A 126 -9.73 8.44 0.58
N VAL A 127 -10.84 8.68 -0.10
CA VAL A 127 -11.85 9.68 0.32
C VAL A 127 -13.24 9.04 0.43
N GLU A 128 -13.92 9.31 1.55
CA GLU A 128 -15.34 8.99 1.78
C GLU A 128 -16.01 10.20 2.47
N GLY A 129 -16.59 11.11 1.68
CA GLY A 129 -17.22 12.32 2.21
C GLY A 129 -16.19 13.24 2.91
N PRO A 130 -16.37 13.59 4.20
CA PRO A 130 -15.42 14.43 4.93
C PRO A 130 -14.19 13.66 5.44
N SER A 131 -14.17 12.34 5.28
CA SER A 131 -13.09 11.49 5.78
C SER A 131 -12.07 11.21 4.68
N GLU A 132 -10.80 11.46 4.98
CA GLU A 132 -9.68 11.21 4.09
C GLU A 132 -8.61 10.39 4.82
N GLN A 133 -8.01 9.43 4.12
CA GLN A 133 -6.78 8.78 4.54
C GLN A 133 -5.77 8.83 3.41
N VAL A 134 -4.58 9.36 3.69
CA VAL A 134 -3.47 9.38 2.75
C VAL A 134 -2.43 8.35 3.13
N VAL A 135 -1.96 7.62 2.13
CA VAL A 135 -0.91 6.61 2.22
C VAL A 135 0.25 7.03 1.32
N LEU A 136 1.37 7.41 1.90
CA LEU A 136 2.60 7.77 1.21
C LEU A 136 3.38 6.51 0.81
N LEU A 137 4.06 6.56 -0.33
CA LEU A 137 4.87 5.47 -0.86
C LEU A 137 6.25 6.00 -1.26
N GLY A 138 7.29 5.30 -0.83
CA GLY A 138 8.64 5.56 -1.30
C GLY A 138 8.76 5.25 -2.80
N ARG A 139 9.77 5.82 -3.47
CA ARG A 139 10.01 5.60 -4.90
C ARG A 139 10.13 4.12 -5.31
N ASP A 140 10.64 3.30 -4.41
CA ASP A 140 10.82 1.86 -4.62
C ASP A 140 9.64 1.01 -4.13
N PHE A 141 8.58 1.62 -3.59
CA PHE A 141 7.40 0.96 -3.02
C PHE A 141 7.70 -0.02 -1.88
N LYS A 142 8.91 0.02 -1.29
CA LYS A 142 9.29 -0.85 -0.16
C LYS A 142 8.97 -0.24 1.19
N VAL A 143 8.57 1.03 1.20
CA VAL A 143 8.17 1.75 2.41
C VAL A 143 6.83 2.42 2.17
N LEU A 144 5.96 2.26 3.15
CA LEU A 144 4.66 2.89 3.23
C LEU A 144 4.65 3.88 4.40
N GLY A 145 3.96 5.00 4.23
CA GLY A 145 3.70 5.97 5.29
C GLY A 145 2.21 6.19 5.45
N LYS A 146 1.65 5.98 6.64
CA LYS A 146 0.29 6.43 6.96
C LYS A 146 0.38 7.86 7.46
N LEU A 147 -0.19 8.81 6.71
CA LEU A 147 -0.29 10.20 7.16
C LEU A 147 -1.33 10.31 8.28
N SER A 148 -0.98 11.00 9.36
CA SER A 148 -1.92 11.32 10.44
C SER A 148 -3.00 12.28 9.96
N THR A 149 -4.15 12.28 10.62
CA THR A 149 -5.29 13.16 10.28
C THR A 149 -4.98 14.65 10.47
N ASP A 150 -4.01 14.98 11.32
CA ASP A 150 -3.52 16.36 11.49
C ASP A 150 -2.45 16.76 10.45
N GLY A 151 -2.03 15.82 9.58
CA GLY A 151 -1.03 16.03 8.53
C GLY A 151 0.40 16.26 9.03
N LYS A 152 0.67 16.11 10.34
CA LYS A 152 1.97 16.46 10.93
C LYS A 152 2.92 15.28 11.06
N GLN A 153 2.39 14.07 11.13
CA GLN A 153 3.17 12.86 11.38
C GLN A 153 2.88 11.79 10.33
N VAL A 154 3.88 10.96 10.10
CA VAL A 154 3.80 9.81 9.21
C VAL A 154 4.24 8.58 9.98
N ASP A 155 3.31 7.63 10.10
CA ASP A 155 3.58 6.29 10.56
C ASP A 155 4.24 5.49 9.43
N VAL A 156 5.55 5.34 9.49
CA VAL A 156 6.37 4.67 8.49
C VAL A 156 6.45 3.17 8.78
N LEU A 157 6.20 2.37 7.75
CA LEU A 157 6.17 0.92 7.83
C LEU A 157 6.82 0.30 6.58
N PRO A 158 7.90 -0.49 6.72
CA PRO A 158 8.48 -1.20 5.59
C PRO A 158 7.52 -2.30 5.10
N CYS A 159 7.36 -2.38 3.78
CA CYS A 159 6.43 -3.26 3.09
C CYS A 159 7.10 -3.97 1.89
N PRO A 160 8.17 -4.76 2.11
CA PRO A 160 8.98 -5.31 1.01
C PRO A 160 8.21 -6.25 0.08
N ARG A 161 7.16 -6.92 0.59
CA ARG A 161 6.39 -7.91 -0.19
C ARG A 161 5.38 -7.28 -1.14
N ILE A 162 4.99 -6.02 -0.92
CA ILE A 162 3.98 -5.33 -1.74
C ILE A 162 4.59 -4.56 -2.89
N ALA A 163 5.88 -4.24 -2.82
CA ALA A 163 6.55 -3.36 -3.77
C ALA A 163 6.33 -3.80 -5.23
N THR A 164 6.62 -5.06 -5.54
CA THR A 164 6.50 -5.59 -6.91
C THR A 164 5.03 -5.71 -7.38
N PRO A 165 4.09 -6.32 -6.61
CA PRO A 165 2.68 -6.34 -7.00
C PRO A 165 2.08 -4.95 -7.21
N LEU A 166 2.41 -3.99 -6.33
CA LEU A 166 1.89 -2.63 -6.38
C LEU A 166 2.43 -1.87 -7.59
N GLN A 167 3.73 -1.94 -7.86
CA GLN A 167 4.35 -1.36 -9.06
C GLN A 167 3.75 -1.93 -10.34
N ARG A 168 3.59 -3.26 -10.40
CA ARG A 168 2.98 -3.92 -11.56
C ARG A 168 1.56 -3.40 -11.78
N TYR A 169 0.73 -3.42 -10.74
CA TYR A 169 -0.64 -2.93 -10.81
C TYR A 169 -0.72 -1.49 -11.31
N LEU A 170 0.06 -0.58 -10.73
CA LEU A 170 0.06 0.83 -11.10
C LEU A 170 0.57 1.06 -12.53
N THR A 171 1.50 0.22 -13.00
CA THR A 171 1.96 0.25 -14.39
C THR A 171 0.87 -0.26 -15.35
N ASP A 172 0.19 -1.35 -14.99
CA ASP A 172 -0.85 -1.99 -15.82
C ASP A 172 -2.06 -1.06 -16.03
N VAL A 173 -2.43 -0.27 -15.03
CA VAL A 173 -3.49 0.75 -15.13
C VAL A 173 -3.01 2.08 -15.73
N GLY A 174 -1.73 2.18 -16.09
CA GLY A 174 -1.15 3.39 -16.69
C GLY A 174 -0.91 4.55 -15.71
N ALA A 175 -1.11 4.33 -14.41
CA ALA A 175 -0.83 5.32 -13.36
C ALA A 175 0.68 5.54 -13.14
N LEU A 176 1.50 4.52 -13.41
CA LEU A 176 2.95 4.60 -13.37
C LEU A 176 3.53 4.51 -14.78
N LYS A 177 4.26 5.55 -15.20
CA LYS A 177 5.01 5.49 -16.47
C LYS A 177 6.12 4.44 -16.33
N PRO A 178 6.25 3.50 -17.27
CA PRO A 178 7.35 2.53 -17.22
C PRO A 178 8.66 3.32 -17.20
N LYS A 179 9.53 3.00 -16.23
CA LYS A 179 10.87 3.58 -16.17
C LYS A 179 11.52 3.32 -17.52
N ALA A 180 11.69 4.37 -18.33
CA ALA A 180 12.38 4.26 -19.60
C ALA A 180 13.69 3.52 -19.32
N LYS A 181 13.87 2.39 -19.99
CA LYS A 181 15.03 1.52 -19.85
C LYS A 181 16.25 2.39 -20.16
N SER A 182 16.87 2.92 -19.12
CA SER A 182 18.04 3.79 -19.22
C SER A 182 19.09 3.04 -20.02
N ASP A 183 19.46 3.62 -21.16
CA ASP A 183 20.55 3.18 -22.01
C ASP A 183 21.80 2.90 -21.17
N ALA A 184 22.13 1.62 -21.07
CA ALA A 184 23.43 1.13 -20.62
C ALA A 184 23.56 -0.35 -21.01
N GLU A 185 23.42 -0.63 -22.30
CA GLU A 185 24.17 -1.74 -22.89
C GLU A 185 25.47 -1.10 -23.42
N PRO A 186 26.63 -1.30 -22.76
CA PRO A 186 27.88 -0.89 -23.35
C PRO A 186 28.10 -1.79 -24.56
N THR A 187 27.90 -1.22 -25.75
CA THR A 187 28.41 -1.76 -27.00
C THR A 187 29.91 -2.00 -26.82
N VAL A 188 30.29 -3.23 -26.47
CA VAL A 188 31.66 -3.69 -26.54
C VAL A 188 31.97 -3.79 -28.03
N ALA A 189 32.45 -2.68 -28.59
CA ALA A 189 33.12 -2.67 -29.87
C ALA A 189 34.38 -3.54 -29.71
N ALA A 190 34.30 -4.77 -30.22
CA ALA A 190 35.46 -5.63 -30.42
C ALA A 190 36.32 -5.02 -31.54
N GLU A 191 37.15 -4.07 -31.15
CA GLU A 191 38.34 -3.68 -31.90
C GLU A 191 39.40 -4.78 -31.70
N SER A 192 39.49 -5.69 -32.66
CA SER A 192 40.66 -6.56 -32.83
C SER A 192 41.17 -6.40 -34.25
N ALA A 193 41.91 -5.30 -34.44
CA ALA A 193 42.80 -5.13 -35.57
C ALA A 193 43.99 -6.10 -35.44
N ALA A 194 44.31 -6.74 -36.56
CA ALA A 194 45.64 -7.09 -37.05
C ALA A 194 46.76 -7.33 -36.01
N ARG A 195 47.23 -8.58 -35.95
CA ARG A 195 48.66 -8.93 -36.06
C ARG A 195 48.82 -10.41 -36.37
#